data_AF-A0A427B955-F1
#
_entry.id   AF-A0A427B955-F1
#
_cell.length_a   1.000
_cell.length_b   1.000
_cell.length_c   1.000
_cell.angle_alpha   90.00
_cell.angle_beta   90.00
_cell.angle_gamma   90.00
#
_symmetry.space_group_name_H-M   'P 1'
#
loop_
_entity.id
_entity.type
_entity.pdbx_description
1 polymer ?
#
loop_
_entity_poly.entity_id
_entity_poly.type
_entity_poly.pdbx_seq_one_letter_code
_entity_poly.pdbx_strand_id
1 'polypeptide(L)'
;MKFALQRVALDVDENHQKRDRTALRSLHLLAVSHVRFVTALNGFHRSAELLVKYMELYPTCIELVLLSVRLQENDFCLLNSVLEACYGPTFLPEKIDPKDLVDLVESLMEFTPANYQLALSVYKFIARNYSDSGVASDGIVLCGCCLLVNSIFQSAPVAPESVWLEAAALLRNSEVQGIAERFYQQALSVYPFSVKLWKSYLDLSKMTENEDVVTEAARERGLELNTTPH
;
A
#
# COMPACT_ATOMS: atom_id res chain seq x y z
N MET A 1 7.18 -5.82 33.83
CA MET A 1 7.61 -5.43 32.47
C MET A 1 8.62 -4.26 32.47
N LYS A 2 8.41 -3.18 33.24
CA LYS A 2 9.35 -2.03 33.35
C LYS A 2 10.81 -2.43 33.65
N PHE A 3 11.04 -3.36 34.56
CA PHE A 3 12.37 -3.90 34.87
C PHE A 3 13.02 -4.65 33.70
N ALA A 4 12.23 -5.34 32.87
CA ALA A 4 12.75 -6.05 31.70
C ALA A 4 13.22 -5.06 30.62
N LEU A 5 12.51 -3.95 30.42
CA LEU A 5 12.90 -2.88 29.50
C LEU A 5 14.21 -2.22 29.93
N GLN A 6 14.34 -1.87 31.21
CA GLN A 6 15.56 -1.26 31.75
C GLN A 6 16.76 -2.19 31.59
N ARG A 7 16.60 -3.49 31.84
CA ARG A 7 17.69 -4.46 31.70
C ARG A 7 18.14 -4.62 30.26
N VAL A 8 17.20 -4.69 29.31
CA VAL A 8 17.54 -4.81 27.89
C VAL A 8 18.14 -3.51 27.34
N ALA A 9 17.70 -2.34 27.81
CA ALA A 9 18.27 -1.05 27.40
C ALA A 9 19.72 -0.88 27.87
N LEU A 10 20.06 -1.34 29.08
CA LEU A 10 21.43 -1.34 29.58
C LEU A 10 22.36 -2.24 28.76
N ASP A 11 21.86 -3.39 28.29
CA ASP A 11 22.64 -4.33 27.46
C ASP A 11 22.92 -3.82 26.02
N VAL A 12 22.16 -2.83 25.52
CA VAL A 12 22.34 -2.23 24.18
C VAL A 12 23.54 -1.29 24.14
N ASP A 13 23.76 -0.51 25.20
CA ASP A 13 24.78 0.54 25.26
C ASP A 13 26.22 -0.02 25.27
N GLU A 14 26.38 -1.33 25.51
CA GLU A 14 27.70 -1.98 25.70
C GLU A 14 28.24 -2.77 24.48
N ASN A 15 27.56 -2.89 23.32
CA ASN A 15 28.05 -3.79 22.24
C ASN A 15 27.76 -3.38 20.77
N HIS A 16 28.84 -3.18 20.00
CA HIS A 16 28.89 -2.20 18.91
C HIS A 16 28.42 -2.57 17.49
N GLN A 17 27.67 -3.65 17.19
CA GLN A 17 26.98 -3.70 15.87
C GLN A 17 25.98 -4.84 15.66
N LYS A 18 26.36 -6.10 15.88
CA LYS A 18 25.49 -7.26 15.60
C LYS A 18 24.56 -7.59 16.78
N ARG A 19 25.04 -7.31 18.00
CA ARG A 19 24.27 -7.42 19.25
C ARG A 19 23.20 -6.34 19.34
N ASP A 20 23.52 -5.13 18.88
CA ASP A 20 22.66 -3.95 18.85
C ASP A 20 21.35 -4.20 18.09
N ARG A 21 21.41 -4.74 16.86
CA ARG A 21 20.19 -5.06 16.08
C ARG A 21 19.31 -6.12 16.74
N THR A 22 19.92 -7.10 17.42
CA THR A 22 19.18 -8.17 18.11
C THR A 22 18.54 -7.65 19.40
N ALA A 23 19.24 -6.80 20.12
CA ALA A 23 18.76 -6.17 21.34
C ALA A 23 17.64 -5.15 21.03
N LEU A 24 17.77 -4.35 19.97
CA LEU A 24 16.72 -3.47 19.48
C LEU A 24 15.45 -4.24 19.08
N ARG A 25 15.58 -5.37 18.36
CA ARG A 25 14.44 -6.25 18.06
C ARG A 25 13.76 -6.78 19.33
N SER A 26 14.54 -7.11 20.35
CA SER A 26 14.01 -7.57 21.64
C SER A 26 13.26 -6.45 22.38
N LEU A 27 13.76 -5.21 22.32
CA LEU A 27 13.09 -4.02 22.85
C LEU A 27 11.77 -3.74 22.11
N HIS A 28 11.78 -3.81 20.77
CA HIS A 28 10.58 -3.65 19.96
C HIS A 28 9.53 -4.71 20.33
N LEU A 29 9.92 -5.98 20.40
CA LEU A 29 9.01 -7.06 20.78
C LEU A 29 8.44 -6.85 22.19
N LEU A 30 9.27 -6.43 23.13
CA LEU A 30 8.85 -6.16 24.51
C LEU A 30 7.88 -4.97 24.59
N ALA A 31 8.14 -3.89 23.85
CA ALA A 31 7.26 -2.73 23.76
C ALA A 31 5.89 -3.11 23.19
N VAL A 32 5.88 -3.80 22.03
CA VAL A 32 4.64 -4.29 21.37
C VAL A 32 3.86 -5.22 22.30
N SER A 33 4.54 -6.15 22.94
CA SER A 33 3.92 -7.10 23.89
C SER A 33 3.31 -6.37 25.09
N HIS A 34 3.97 -5.32 25.58
CA HIS A 34 3.45 -4.53 26.69
C HIS A 34 2.19 -3.77 26.32
N VAL A 35 2.16 -3.12 25.15
CA VAL A 35 0.96 -2.45 24.65
C VAL A 35 -0.19 -3.44 24.51
N ARG A 36 0.04 -4.58 23.83
CA ARG A 36 -0.99 -5.63 23.65
C ARG A 36 -1.51 -6.16 24.98
N PHE A 37 -0.62 -6.41 25.94
CA PHE A 37 -0.99 -6.86 27.28
C PHE A 37 -1.87 -5.84 28.03
N VAL A 38 -1.48 -4.56 28.03
CA VAL A 38 -2.27 -3.51 28.68
C VAL A 38 -3.62 -3.32 28.00
N THR A 39 -3.67 -3.37 26.66
CA THR A 39 -4.92 -3.34 25.90
C THR A 39 -5.85 -4.48 26.29
N ALA A 40 -5.32 -5.71 26.40
CA ALA A 40 -6.12 -6.89 26.74
C ALA A 40 -6.70 -6.83 28.16
N LEU A 41 -5.98 -6.25 29.12
CA LEU A 41 -6.44 -6.15 30.51
C LEU A 41 -7.36 -4.95 30.76
N ASN A 42 -7.00 -3.80 30.20
CA ASN A 42 -7.54 -2.51 30.62
C ASN A 42 -8.36 -1.80 29.52
N GLY A 43 -8.46 -2.40 28.34
CA GLY A 43 -9.08 -1.79 27.17
C GLY A 43 -8.24 -0.68 26.53
N PHE A 44 -8.68 -0.27 25.34
CA PHE A 44 -7.92 0.56 24.40
C PHE A 44 -7.56 1.96 24.92
N HIS A 45 -8.49 2.65 25.59
CA HIS A 45 -8.25 4.01 26.08
C HIS A 45 -7.05 4.10 27.04
N ARG A 46 -6.76 3.03 27.78
CA ARG A 46 -5.68 3.00 28.77
C ARG A 46 -4.33 2.58 28.19
N SER A 47 -4.29 2.06 26.97
CA SER A 47 -3.04 1.70 26.29
C SER A 47 -2.53 2.78 25.33
N ALA A 48 -3.36 3.75 24.96
CA ALA A 48 -2.99 4.84 24.06
C ALA A 48 -1.77 5.64 24.54
N GLU A 49 -1.74 6.09 25.80
CA GLU A 49 -0.59 6.83 26.36
C GLU A 49 0.70 6.00 26.36
N LEU A 50 0.58 4.69 26.62
CA LEU A 50 1.72 3.79 26.62
C LEU A 50 2.25 3.57 25.20
N LEU A 51 1.35 3.47 24.23
CA LEU A 51 1.71 3.33 22.83
C LEU A 51 2.44 4.57 22.31
N VAL A 52 1.93 5.78 22.59
CA VAL A 52 2.59 7.04 22.20
C VAL A 52 4.03 7.09 22.72
N LYS A 53 4.24 6.76 24.01
CA LYS A 53 5.60 6.70 24.60
C LYS A 53 6.52 5.72 23.88
N TYR A 54 6.01 4.57 23.46
CA TYR A 54 6.83 3.61 22.72
C TYR A 54 7.09 4.02 21.28
N MET A 55 6.16 4.71 20.63
CA MET A 55 6.38 5.26 19.29
C MET A 55 7.45 6.36 19.30
N GLU A 56 7.52 7.16 20.37
CA GLU A 56 8.60 8.15 20.56
C GLU A 56 9.96 7.47 20.77
N LEU A 57 10.00 6.37 21.52
CA LEU A 57 11.24 5.63 21.80
C LEU A 57 11.71 4.78 20.62
N TYR A 58 10.78 4.22 19.85
CA TYR A 58 11.03 3.28 18.77
C TYR A 58 10.26 3.66 17.50
N PRO A 59 10.55 4.84 16.90
CA PRO A 59 9.77 5.37 15.78
C PRO A 59 9.84 4.49 14.51
N THR A 60 10.83 3.61 14.42
CA THR A 60 11.01 2.67 13.30
C THR A 60 10.37 1.30 13.53
N CYS A 61 9.69 1.10 14.68
CA CYS A 61 9.01 -0.15 14.98
C CYS A 61 7.63 -0.19 14.31
N ILE A 62 7.57 -0.77 13.11
CA ILE A 62 6.34 -0.89 12.31
C ILE A 62 5.18 -1.50 13.11
N GLU A 63 5.42 -2.51 13.94
CA GLU A 63 4.38 -3.14 14.77
C GLU A 63 3.72 -2.16 15.75
N LEU A 64 4.46 -1.21 16.33
CA LEU A 64 3.86 -0.17 17.17
C LEU A 64 2.99 0.78 16.35
N VAL A 65 3.40 1.07 15.12
CA VAL A 65 2.65 1.93 14.20
C VAL A 65 1.40 1.24 13.68
N LEU A 66 1.48 -0.06 13.38
CA LEU A 66 0.30 -0.86 13.04
C LEU A 66 -0.68 -0.93 14.21
N LEU A 67 -0.17 -1.03 15.44
CA LEU A 67 -1.01 -0.92 16.63
C LEU A 67 -1.67 0.46 16.73
N SER A 68 -1.00 1.57 16.41
CA SER A 68 -1.62 2.90 16.50
C SER A 68 -2.65 3.13 15.40
N VAL A 69 -2.38 2.66 14.18
CA VAL A 69 -3.33 2.72 13.05
C VAL A 69 -4.60 1.94 13.36
N ARG A 70 -4.48 0.72 13.92
CA ARG A 70 -5.63 -0.05 14.41
C ARG A 70 -6.43 0.70 15.48
N LEU A 71 -5.80 1.59 16.25
CA LEU A 71 -6.41 2.31 17.37
C LEU A 71 -7.01 3.66 16.97
N GLN A 72 -6.58 4.26 15.86
CA GLN A 72 -7.01 5.59 15.42
C GLN A 72 -8.03 5.56 14.26
N GLU A 73 -8.60 4.39 13.93
CA GLU A 73 -9.55 4.19 12.83
C GLU A 73 -9.03 4.76 11.49
N ASN A 74 -8.22 3.96 10.80
CA ASN A 74 -7.95 4.08 9.35
C ASN A 74 -7.11 5.26 8.85
N ASP A 75 -6.40 6.01 9.71
CA ASP A 75 -5.43 7.00 9.22
C ASP A 75 -4.12 6.33 8.78
N PHE A 76 -4.06 5.95 7.50
CA PHE A 76 -2.85 5.39 6.89
C PHE A 76 -1.74 6.44 6.65
N CYS A 77 -1.97 7.72 6.91
CA CYS A 77 -0.93 8.76 6.78
C CYS A 77 0.22 8.55 7.77
N LEU A 78 -0.10 8.12 9.00
CA LEU A 78 0.90 7.80 10.02
C LEU A 78 1.78 6.62 9.60
N LEU A 79 1.15 5.58 9.03
CA LEU A 79 1.88 4.45 8.49
C LEU A 79 2.83 4.89 7.37
N ASN A 80 2.33 5.65 6.39
CA ASN A 80 3.14 6.12 5.26
C ASN A 80 4.32 6.98 5.72
N SER A 81 4.12 7.86 6.72
CA SER A 81 5.19 8.70 7.28
C SER A 81 6.31 7.88 7.92
N VAL A 82 5.95 6.80 8.64
CA VAL A 82 6.93 5.91 9.26
C VAL A 82 7.67 5.10 8.20
N LEU A 83 6.94 4.54 7.23
CA LEU A 83 7.56 3.79 6.14
C LEU A 83 8.51 4.68 5.33
N GLU A 84 8.14 5.95 5.10
CA GLU A 84 8.99 6.93 4.45
C GLU A 84 10.27 7.23 5.25
N ALA A 85 10.15 7.41 6.57
CA ALA A 85 11.32 7.61 7.43
C ALA A 85 12.23 6.37 7.48
N CYS A 86 11.67 5.17 7.38
CA CYS A 86 12.43 3.90 7.45
C CYS A 86 13.09 3.52 6.13
N TYR A 87 12.39 3.73 5.01
CA TYR A 87 12.73 3.15 3.72
C TYR A 87 12.80 4.18 2.58
N GLY A 88 12.48 5.44 2.86
CA GLY A 88 12.38 6.49 1.86
C GLY A 88 11.05 6.47 1.10
N PRO A 89 10.94 7.25 0.01
CA PRO A 89 9.67 7.54 -0.66
C PRO A 89 9.01 6.33 -1.33
N THR A 90 9.68 5.18 -1.40
CA THR A 90 9.12 3.92 -1.89
C THR A 90 8.31 3.17 -0.84
N PHE A 91 8.42 3.55 0.43
CA PHE A 91 7.87 2.85 1.60
C PHE A 91 8.36 1.41 1.78
N LEU A 92 9.31 0.97 0.97
CA LEU A 92 9.76 -0.42 0.88
C LEU A 92 11.28 -0.52 0.95
N PRO A 93 11.83 -1.53 1.62
CA PRO A 93 13.27 -1.79 1.62
C PRO A 93 13.80 -1.96 0.18
N GLU A 94 14.96 -1.38 -0.13
CA GLU A 94 15.59 -1.50 -1.46
C GLU A 94 15.85 -2.96 -1.87
N LYS A 95 16.14 -3.82 -0.90
CA LYS A 95 16.41 -5.25 -1.09
C LYS A 95 15.50 -6.03 -0.17
N ILE A 96 14.52 -6.69 -0.77
CA ILE A 96 13.60 -7.58 -0.10
C ILE A 96 13.36 -8.76 -1.04
N ASP A 97 13.35 -9.97 -0.50
CA ASP A 97 12.97 -11.13 -1.27
C ASP A 97 11.45 -11.12 -1.51
N PRO A 98 10.96 -11.73 -2.62
CA PRO A 98 9.56 -11.63 -2.99
C PRO A 98 8.57 -12.12 -1.94
N LYS A 99 8.97 -13.15 -1.19
CA LYS A 99 8.12 -13.71 -0.14
C LYS A 99 7.99 -12.72 1.02
N ASP A 100 9.11 -12.22 1.54
CA ASP A 100 9.08 -11.24 2.63
C ASP A 100 8.36 -9.95 2.19
N LEU A 101 8.43 -9.58 0.91
CA LEU A 101 7.64 -8.47 0.36
C LEU A 101 6.14 -8.72 0.45
N VAL A 102 5.67 -9.89 -0.01
CA VAL A 102 4.24 -10.25 0.06
C VAL A 102 3.78 -10.31 1.51
N ASP A 103 4.51 -11.00 2.39
CA ASP A 103 4.18 -11.12 3.82
C ASP A 103 4.10 -9.74 4.50
N LEU A 104 5.06 -8.85 4.20
CA LEU A 104 5.07 -7.48 4.71
C LEU A 104 3.84 -6.70 4.21
N VAL A 105 3.60 -6.69 2.90
CA VAL A 105 2.53 -5.88 2.31
C VAL A 105 1.15 -6.40 2.71
N GLU A 106 0.94 -7.71 2.75
CA GLU A 106 -0.31 -8.30 3.25
C GLU A 106 -0.56 -7.87 4.70
N SER A 107 0.46 -7.93 5.55
CA SER A 107 0.36 -7.49 6.95
C SER A 107 0.01 -5.99 7.05
N LEU A 108 0.65 -5.13 6.24
CA LEU A 108 0.35 -3.69 6.25
C LEU A 108 -1.07 -3.42 5.76
N MET A 109 -1.47 -4.05 4.67
CA MET A 109 -2.78 -3.85 4.02
C MET A 109 -3.94 -4.49 4.79
N GLU A 110 -3.69 -5.45 5.69
CA GLU A 110 -4.67 -5.94 6.66
C GLU A 110 -5.17 -4.80 7.57
N PHE A 111 -4.28 -3.86 7.94
CA PHE A 111 -4.62 -2.72 8.80
C PHE A 111 -5.04 -1.48 8.01
N THR A 112 -4.54 -1.33 6.78
CA THR A 112 -4.83 -0.18 5.95
C THR A 112 -5.31 -0.59 4.56
N PRO A 113 -6.48 -1.27 4.44
CA PRO A 113 -6.90 -1.81 3.17
C PRO A 113 -7.18 -0.73 2.12
N ALA A 114 -7.52 0.49 2.54
CA ALA A 114 -7.75 1.65 1.68
C ALA A 114 -6.49 2.44 1.28
N ASN A 115 -5.29 2.00 1.68
CA ASN A 115 -4.04 2.75 1.45
C ASN A 115 -3.52 2.59 0.01
N TYR A 116 -4.17 3.28 -0.93
CA TYR A 116 -3.79 3.26 -2.34
C TYR A 116 -2.40 3.84 -2.60
N GLN A 117 -1.87 4.70 -1.72
CA GLN A 117 -0.51 5.26 -1.86
C GLN A 117 0.55 4.18 -1.66
N LEU A 118 0.39 3.35 -0.62
CA LEU A 118 1.24 2.19 -0.40
C LEU A 118 1.08 1.18 -1.55
N ALA A 119 -0.16 0.88 -1.95
CA ALA A 119 -0.41 -0.07 -3.04
C ALA A 119 0.21 0.38 -4.38
N LEU A 120 0.15 1.68 -4.72
CA LEU A 120 0.85 2.24 -5.89
C LEU A 120 2.37 2.06 -5.80
N SER A 121 2.94 2.31 -4.63
CA SER A 121 4.38 2.19 -4.40
C SER A 121 4.84 0.73 -4.52
N VAL A 122 4.07 -0.20 -3.96
CA VAL A 122 4.28 -1.65 -4.10
C VAL A 122 4.20 -2.08 -5.56
N TYR A 123 3.16 -1.67 -6.29
CA TYR A 123 3.04 -2.03 -7.71
C TYR A 123 4.23 -1.53 -8.52
N LYS A 124 4.61 -0.26 -8.34
CA LYS A 124 5.77 0.33 -9.03
C LYS A 124 7.07 -0.38 -8.67
N PHE A 125 7.22 -0.80 -7.42
CA PHE A 125 8.38 -1.59 -6.99
C PHE A 125 8.41 -2.94 -7.69
N ILE A 126 7.27 -3.64 -7.74
CA ILE A 126 7.15 -4.94 -8.42
C ILE A 126 7.45 -4.81 -9.91
N ALA A 127 6.83 -3.83 -10.58
CA ALA A 127 7.03 -3.57 -12.01
C ALA A 127 8.46 -3.15 -12.38
N ARG A 128 9.30 -2.78 -11.41
CA ARG A 128 10.71 -2.43 -11.62
C ARG A 128 11.65 -3.60 -11.35
N ASN A 129 11.31 -4.48 -10.41
CA ASN A 129 12.22 -5.50 -9.89
C ASN A 129 11.84 -6.93 -10.28
N TYR A 130 10.59 -7.16 -10.67
CA TYR A 130 10.04 -8.49 -10.95
C TYR A 130 9.18 -8.47 -12.23
N SER A 131 9.64 -7.81 -13.29
CA SER A 131 8.97 -7.84 -14.60
C SER A 131 9.62 -8.79 -15.60
N ASP A 132 10.57 -9.61 -15.14
CA ASP A 132 11.16 -10.68 -15.97
C ASP A 132 10.14 -11.80 -16.20
N SER A 133 10.24 -12.50 -17.34
CA SER A 133 9.28 -13.54 -17.71
C SER A 133 9.47 -14.82 -16.89
N GLY A 134 8.45 -15.18 -16.10
CA GLY A 134 8.42 -16.43 -15.34
C GLY A 134 7.23 -16.51 -14.40
N VAL A 135 6.72 -17.72 -14.17
CA VAL A 135 5.48 -17.97 -13.40
C VAL A 135 5.47 -17.33 -12.00
N ALA A 136 6.62 -17.32 -11.30
CA ALA A 136 6.75 -16.68 -10.00
C ALA A 136 6.65 -15.15 -10.10
N SER A 137 7.18 -14.58 -11.18
CA SER A 137 7.11 -13.17 -11.54
C SER A 137 5.66 -12.74 -11.82
N ASP A 138 4.95 -13.52 -12.63
CA ASP A 138 3.56 -13.27 -13.01
C ASP A 138 2.63 -13.28 -11.78
N GLY A 139 2.88 -14.20 -10.84
CA GLY A 139 2.14 -14.26 -9.57
C GLY A 139 2.33 -13.02 -8.70
N ILE A 140 3.55 -12.50 -8.61
CA ILE A 140 3.86 -11.28 -7.83
C ILE A 140 3.24 -10.05 -8.51
N VAL A 141 3.33 -9.94 -9.84
CA VAL A 141 2.68 -8.87 -10.60
C VAL A 141 1.16 -8.89 -10.39
N LEU A 142 0.54 -10.08 -10.45
CA LEU A 142 -0.90 -10.24 -10.20
C LEU A 142 -1.28 -9.84 -8.76
N CYS A 143 -0.47 -10.22 -7.76
CA CYS A 143 -0.66 -9.79 -6.37
C CYS A 143 -0.66 -8.24 -6.27
N GLY A 144 0.34 -7.59 -6.90
CA GLY A 144 0.41 -6.14 -6.99
C GLY A 144 -0.83 -5.51 -7.64
N CYS A 145 -1.32 -6.08 -8.74
CA CYS A 145 -2.57 -5.64 -9.39
C CYS A 145 -3.76 -5.70 -8.43
N CYS A 146 -3.95 -6.84 -7.75
CA CYS A 146 -5.07 -7.06 -6.84
C CYS A 146 -5.05 -6.07 -5.66
N LEU A 147 -3.87 -5.85 -5.06
CA LEU A 147 -3.70 -4.89 -3.95
C LEU A 147 -4.03 -3.45 -4.38
N LEU A 148 -3.53 -3.04 -5.55
CA LEU A 148 -3.79 -1.71 -6.10
C LEU A 148 -5.29 -1.50 -6.37
N VAL A 149 -5.94 -2.44 -7.06
CA VAL A 149 -7.38 -2.36 -7.35
C VAL A 149 -8.19 -2.34 -6.05
N ASN A 150 -7.94 -3.27 -5.14
CA ASN A 150 -8.71 -3.37 -3.89
C ASN A 150 -8.59 -2.10 -3.03
N SER A 151 -7.40 -1.50 -2.96
CA SER A 151 -7.18 -0.31 -2.14
C SER A 151 -7.84 0.95 -2.68
N ILE A 152 -7.84 1.12 -4.01
CA ILE A 152 -8.54 2.21 -4.67
C ILE A 152 -10.05 2.09 -4.43
N PHE A 153 -10.62 0.89 -4.56
CA PHE A 153 -12.06 0.68 -4.38
C PHE A 153 -12.51 0.87 -2.92
N GLN A 154 -11.65 0.59 -1.95
CA GLN A 154 -11.96 0.74 -0.52
C GLN A 154 -11.69 2.14 0.03
N SER A 155 -11.16 3.05 -0.79
CA SER A 155 -10.88 4.43 -0.37
C SER A 155 -12.15 5.23 -0.06
N ALA A 156 -12.18 5.87 1.10
CA ALA A 156 -13.25 6.76 1.55
C ALA A 156 -12.66 8.08 2.08
N PRO A 157 -12.98 9.25 1.48
CA PRO A 157 -13.76 9.42 0.24
C PRO A 157 -13.06 8.75 -0.96
N VAL A 158 -13.80 8.58 -2.05
CA VAL A 158 -13.29 7.91 -3.25
C VAL A 158 -11.97 8.52 -3.72
N ALA A 159 -10.99 7.66 -4.04
CA ALA A 159 -9.66 8.06 -4.47
C ALA A 159 -9.72 9.04 -5.65
N PRO A 160 -8.87 10.08 -5.69
CA PRO A 160 -8.87 11.08 -6.74
C PRO A 160 -8.74 10.49 -8.15
N GLU A 161 -9.33 11.15 -9.15
CA GLU A 161 -9.26 10.74 -10.57
C GLU A 161 -7.82 10.46 -11.05
N SER A 162 -6.84 11.24 -10.58
CA SER A 162 -5.43 11.04 -10.92
C SER A 162 -4.89 9.67 -10.50
N VAL A 163 -5.36 9.13 -9.37
CA VAL A 163 -4.98 7.80 -8.87
C VAL A 163 -5.55 6.71 -9.76
N TRP A 164 -6.81 6.87 -10.20
CA TRP A 164 -7.44 5.95 -11.15
C TRP A 164 -6.73 5.96 -12.51
N LEU A 165 -6.37 7.15 -13.03
CA LEU A 165 -5.62 7.28 -14.28
C LEU A 165 -4.25 6.61 -14.21
N GLU A 166 -3.52 6.85 -13.12
CA GLU A 166 -2.21 6.26 -12.91
C GLU A 166 -2.29 4.74 -12.78
N ALA A 167 -3.21 4.23 -11.97
CA ALA A 167 -3.43 2.80 -11.81
C ALA A 167 -3.84 2.14 -13.14
N ALA A 168 -4.71 2.77 -13.93
CA ALA A 168 -5.13 2.25 -15.21
C ALA A 168 -3.98 2.17 -16.24
N ALA A 169 -3.09 3.18 -16.23
CA ALA A 169 -1.89 3.17 -17.07
C ALA A 169 -0.90 2.06 -16.68
N LEU A 170 -0.77 1.79 -15.39
CA LEU A 170 0.05 0.70 -14.86
C LEU A 170 -0.54 -0.67 -15.21
N LEU A 171 -1.83 -0.88 -14.95
CA LEU A 171 -2.53 -2.14 -15.24
C LEU A 171 -2.56 -2.49 -16.74
N ARG A 172 -2.63 -1.49 -17.62
CA ARG A 172 -2.55 -1.69 -19.08
C ARG A 172 -1.26 -2.40 -19.51
N ASN A 173 -0.16 -2.16 -18.81
CA ASN A 173 1.13 -2.77 -19.12
C ASN A 173 1.28 -4.18 -18.54
N SER A 174 0.30 -4.65 -17.75
CA SER A 174 0.28 -6.02 -17.23
C SER A 174 -0.33 -6.98 -18.24
N GLU A 175 0.11 -8.25 -18.23
CA GLU A 175 -0.45 -9.30 -19.10
C GLU A 175 -1.91 -9.64 -18.77
N VAL A 176 -2.50 -9.02 -17.74
CA VAL A 176 -3.84 -9.33 -17.23
C VAL A 176 -4.89 -8.38 -17.82
N GLN A 177 -5.06 -8.43 -19.13
CA GLN A 177 -5.91 -7.51 -19.91
C GLN A 177 -7.35 -7.42 -19.37
N GLY A 178 -7.94 -8.54 -18.93
CA GLY A 178 -9.30 -8.57 -18.38
C GLY A 178 -9.47 -7.79 -17.06
N ILE A 179 -8.40 -7.62 -16.26
CA ILE A 179 -8.45 -6.78 -15.05
C ILE A 179 -8.47 -5.30 -15.44
N ALA A 180 -7.65 -4.90 -16.41
CA ALA A 180 -7.57 -3.52 -16.86
C ALA A 180 -8.92 -3.02 -17.41
N GLU A 181 -9.59 -3.81 -18.24
CA GLU A 181 -10.91 -3.44 -18.78
C GLU A 181 -11.97 -3.21 -17.69
N ARG A 182 -12.10 -4.16 -16.75
CA ARG A 182 -13.04 -4.03 -15.63
C ARG A 182 -12.70 -2.84 -14.73
N PHE A 183 -11.41 -2.58 -14.56
CA PHE A 183 -10.95 -1.40 -13.81
C PHE A 183 -11.38 -0.10 -14.50
N TYR A 184 -11.22 0.02 -15.82
CA TYR A 184 -11.71 1.19 -16.58
C TYR A 184 -13.22 1.37 -16.48
N GLN A 185 -13.99 0.28 -16.62
CA GLN A 185 -15.44 0.33 -16.47
C GLN A 185 -15.86 0.87 -15.10
N GLN A 186 -15.19 0.45 -14.03
CA GLN A 186 -15.44 1.01 -12.71
C GLN A 186 -14.96 2.46 -12.60
N ALA A 187 -13.75 2.79 -13.07
CA ALA A 187 -13.22 4.15 -13.01
C ALA A 187 -14.20 5.15 -13.66
N LEU A 188 -14.85 4.75 -14.76
CA LEU A 188 -15.85 5.52 -15.48
C LEU A 188 -17.23 5.52 -14.81
N SER A 189 -17.54 4.56 -13.93
CA SER A 189 -18.74 4.65 -13.08
C SER A 189 -18.58 5.69 -11.97
N VAL A 190 -17.35 5.86 -11.48
CA VAL A 190 -16.97 6.89 -10.49
C VAL A 190 -16.78 8.27 -11.14
N TYR A 191 -16.08 8.33 -12.26
CA TYR A 191 -15.72 9.55 -12.99
C TYR A 191 -16.26 9.55 -14.43
N PRO A 192 -17.60 9.55 -14.63
CA PRO A 192 -18.23 9.36 -15.93
C PRO A 192 -17.90 10.43 -16.98
N PHE A 193 -17.49 11.62 -16.54
CA PHE A 193 -17.18 12.76 -17.41
C PHE A 193 -15.67 12.99 -17.60
N SER A 194 -14.81 12.09 -17.11
CA SER A 194 -13.36 12.21 -17.32
C SER A 194 -12.97 11.87 -18.75
N VAL A 195 -12.73 12.91 -19.56
CA VAL A 195 -12.21 12.75 -20.92
C VAL A 195 -10.88 12.00 -20.94
N LYS A 196 -10.04 12.17 -19.91
CA LYS A 196 -8.74 11.49 -19.79
C LYS A 196 -8.93 9.97 -19.61
N LEU A 197 -9.84 9.55 -18.73
CA LEU A 197 -10.12 8.13 -18.51
C LEU A 197 -10.71 7.47 -19.75
N TRP A 198 -11.65 8.15 -20.41
CA TRP A 198 -12.24 7.66 -21.66
C TRP A 198 -11.20 7.50 -22.78
N LYS A 199 -10.30 8.48 -22.97
CA LYS A 199 -9.22 8.37 -23.96
C LYS A 199 -8.26 7.22 -23.64
N SER A 200 -7.87 7.07 -22.38
CA SER A 200 -7.00 5.98 -21.96
C SER A 200 -7.65 4.60 -22.13
N TYR A 201 -8.97 4.51 -21.89
CA TYR A 201 -9.73 3.27 -22.12
C TYR A 201 -9.86 2.96 -23.62
N LEU A 202 -10.10 3.98 -24.45
CA LEU A 202 -10.14 3.85 -25.89
C LEU A 202 -8.81 3.29 -26.43
N ASP A 203 -7.68 3.81 -25.95
CA ASP A 203 -6.36 3.32 -26.35
C ASP A 203 -6.11 1.85 -25.96
N LEU A 204 -6.65 1.38 -24.83
CA LEU A 204 -6.66 -0.05 -24.49
C LEU A 204 -7.56 -0.83 -25.46
N SER A 205 -8.76 -0.34 -25.75
CA SER A 205 -9.76 -1.03 -26.57
C SER A 205 -9.36 -1.21 -28.03
N LYS A 206 -8.48 -0.34 -28.55
CA LYS A 206 -7.86 -0.49 -29.88
C LYS A 206 -7.01 -1.76 -29.98
N MET A 207 -6.44 -2.22 -28.86
CA MET A 207 -5.68 -3.47 -28.81
C MET A 207 -6.58 -4.71 -28.78
N THR A 208 -7.89 -4.55 -28.53
CA THR A 208 -8.87 -5.64 -28.36
C THR A 208 -10.00 -5.62 -29.38
N GLU A 209 -9.91 -4.80 -30.43
CA GLU A 209 -10.95 -4.61 -31.46
C GLU A 209 -12.33 -4.16 -30.92
N ASN A 210 -12.36 -3.49 -29.75
CA ASN A 210 -13.61 -3.05 -29.08
C ASN A 210 -13.83 -1.52 -29.12
N GLU A 211 -13.16 -0.82 -30.05
CA GLU A 211 -13.12 0.64 -30.13
C GLU A 211 -14.51 1.28 -30.31
N ASP A 212 -15.36 0.69 -31.15
CA ASP A 212 -16.69 1.24 -31.47
C ASP A 212 -17.59 1.27 -30.23
N VAL A 213 -17.51 0.22 -29.39
CA VAL A 213 -18.31 0.11 -28.17
C VAL A 213 -17.93 1.19 -27.16
N VAL A 214 -16.62 1.44 -27.00
CA VAL A 214 -16.12 2.47 -26.07
C VAL A 214 -16.48 3.87 -26.56
N THR A 215 -16.37 4.11 -27.87
CA THR A 215 -16.67 5.40 -28.49
C THR A 215 -18.16 5.74 -28.36
N GLU A 216 -19.05 4.77 -28.58
CA GLU A 216 -20.50 4.97 -28.42
C GLU A 216 -20.86 5.24 -26.96
N ALA A 217 -20.31 4.45 -26.02
CA ALA A 217 -20.59 4.61 -24.58
C ALA A 217 -20.14 5.98 -24.02
N ALA A 218 -19.08 6.56 -24.59
CA ALA A 218 -18.65 7.92 -24.29
C ALA A 218 -19.60 8.98 -24.87
N ARG A 219 -20.06 8.76 -26.11
CA ARG A 219 -21.02 9.65 -26.80
C ARG A 219 -22.37 9.70 -26.08
N GLU A 220 -22.86 8.56 -25.58
CA GLU A 220 -24.07 8.49 -24.75
C GLU A 220 -23.99 9.36 -23.49
N ARG A 221 -22.77 9.64 -23.01
CA ARG A 221 -22.49 10.54 -21.87
C ARG A 221 -22.18 11.98 -22.28
N GLY A 222 -22.35 12.31 -23.57
CA GLY A 222 -22.11 13.64 -24.12
C GLY A 222 -20.63 13.96 -24.35
N LEU A 223 -19.76 12.95 -24.45
CA LEU A 223 -18.33 13.14 -24.69
C LEU A 223 -17.97 12.78 -26.14
N GLU A 224 -17.37 13.74 -26.84
CA GLU A 224 -16.76 13.49 -28.15
C GLU A 224 -15.27 13.17 -27.95
N LEU A 225 -14.88 11.91 -28.17
CA LEU A 225 -13.50 11.45 -28.02
C LEU A 225 -12.62 11.73 -29.24
N ASN A 226 -13.08 12.61 -30.16
CA ASN A 226 -12.54 12.84 -31.48
C ASN A 226 -11.01 12.81 -31.55
N THR A 227 -10.54 12.03 -32.53
CA THR A 227 -9.15 11.78 -32.88
C THR A 227 -8.45 13.04 -33.42
N THR A 228 -7.15 13.15 -33.07
CA THR A 228 -6.07 14.09 -33.51
C THR A 228 -5.87 15.41 -32.74
N PRO A 229 -4.64 15.67 -32.21
CA PRO A 229 -3.97 16.94 -32.44
C PRO A 229 -3.29 16.91 -33.82
N HIS A 230 -3.46 17.99 -34.59
CA HIS A 230 -2.65 18.27 -35.77
C HIS A 230 -1.18 18.48 -35.42
#